data_AF-A0A536FGD7-F1
#
_entry.id   AF-A0A536FGD7-F1
#
_cell.length_a   1.000
_cell.length_b   1.000
_cell.length_c   1.000
_cell.angle_alpha   90.00
_cell.angle_beta   90.00
_cell.angle_gamma   90.00
#
_symmetry.space_group_name_H-M   'P 1'
#
loop_
_entity.id
_entity.type
_entity.pdbx_description
1 polymer ?
#
loop_
_entity_poly.entity_id
_entity_poly.type
_entity_poly.pdbx_seq_one_letter_code
_entity_poly.pdbx_strand_id
1 'polypeptide(L)'
;MKEDHRRASGRNRLPGREDALAMGNAHAFPSMSSGVFSYSNPRVIHWGRGSVAQLSAELQRLEVLRVALVTTRSLLGELDRLPAKPVVTIVISQHAPMSQIDAGVEEASSAGADGVVSFGGGSAIDAAKIVSVRLADGDGRALPHLAIPTTLSVA
;
A
#
# COMPACT_ATOMS: atom_id res chain seq x y z
N MET A 1 89.32 -29.16 19.53
CA MET A 1 90.47 -28.32 19.93
C MET A 1 89.94 -26.95 20.33
N LYS A 2 90.05 -26.63 21.63
CA LYS A 2 90.12 -25.30 22.27
C LYS A 2 89.01 -24.24 22.03
N GLU A 3 88.27 -23.96 23.12
CA GLU A 3 88.10 -22.64 23.77
C GLU A 3 88.98 -21.49 23.21
N ASP A 4 88.65 -20.21 23.20
CA ASP A 4 87.69 -19.34 23.89
C ASP A 4 87.90 -17.94 23.26
N HIS A 5 87.02 -16.96 23.49
CA HIS A 5 87.42 -15.62 23.97
C HIS A 5 86.29 -14.58 23.90
N ARG A 6 85.85 -14.21 25.11
CA ARG A 6 85.70 -12.83 25.63
C ARG A 6 84.44 -12.00 25.34
N ARG A 7 83.54 -12.06 26.34
CA ARG A 7 82.94 -10.99 27.18
C ARG A 7 82.78 -9.54 26.62
N ALA A 8 81.50 -9.18 26.47
CA ALA A 8 80.72 -8.11 27.14
C ALA A 8 81.29 -6.70 27.44
N SER A 9 80.58 -5.68 26.93
CA SER A 9 80.34 -4.34 27.50
C SER A 9 79.27 -3.68 26.60
N GLY A 10 78.08 -3.22 27.01
CA GLY A 10 77.69 -2.53 28.22
C GLY A 10 77.50 -1.04 27.91
N ARG A 11 76.29 -0.60 27.48
CA ARG A 11 75.76 0.75 27.77
C ARG A 11 74.32 0.96 27.29
N ASN A 12 73.50 1.24 28.28
CA ASN A 12 72.10 1.67 28.28
C ASN A 12 71.93 3.02 27.53
N ARG A 13 70.99 3.12 26.58
CA ARG A 13 70.46 4.40 26.07
C ARG A 13 68.93 4.33 25.97
N LEU A 14 68.30 4.95 26.98
CA LEU A 14 67.00 5.64 27.07
C LEU A 14 65.76 5.08 26.34
N PRO A 15 64.61 4.96 27.06
CA PRO A 15 63.33 4.59 26.46
C PRO A 15 62.74 5.79 25.73
N GLY A 16 62.27 5.57 24.50
CA GLY A 16 61.62 6.61 23.71
C GLY A 16 60.56 6.00 22.80
N ARG A 17 59.30 6.18 23.22
CA ARG A 17 58.07 6.15 22.42
C ARG A 17 57.52 4.77 22.06
N GLU A 18 56.87 4.14 23.05
CA GLU A 18 55.58 3.50 22.78
C GLU A 18 54.54 4.60 22.54
N ASP A 19 53.88 4.50 21.39
CA ASP A 19 52.56 5.03 21.01
C ASP A 19 52.57 5.54 19.57
N ALA A 20 52.10 4.69 18.65
CA ALA A 20 51.08 5.02 17.65
C ALA A 20 51.10 4.04 16.47
N LEU A 21 50.10 3.15 16.45
CA LEU A 21 49.18 2.94 15.32
C LEU A 21 49.79 2.70 13.93
N ALA A 22 49.75 1.44 13.47
CA ALA A 22 49.38 1.11 12.09
C ALA A 22 48.94 -0.36 11.98
N MET A 23 47.79 -0.68 12.57
CA MET A 23 46.95 -1.77 12.08
C MET A 23 46.48 -1.37 10.67
N GLY A 24 47.12 -1.93 9.64
CA GLY A 24 46.77 -1.71 8.24
C GLY A 24 45.46 -2.41 7.90
N ASN A 25 44.39 -1.61 7.87
CA ASN A 25 43.01 -1.90 7.52
C ASN A 25 42.81 -3.05 6.53
N ALA A 26 42.32 -4.18 7.03
CA ALA A 26 41.34 -4.95 6.29
C ALA A 26 40.08 -4.08 6.19
N HIS A 27 39.98 -3.28 5.13
CA HIS A 27 38.71 -2.69 4.72
C HIS A 27 37.80 -3.83 4.28
N ALA A 28 37.20 -4.52 5.26
CA ALA A 28 36.01 -5.30 5.04
C ALA A 28 34.99 -4.37 4.39
N PHE A 29 34.61 -4.67 3.15
CA PHE A 29 33.50 -3.99 2.51
C PHE A 29 32.31 -4.06 3.48
N PRO A 30 31.68 -2.92 3.84
CA PRO A 30 30.49 -2.96 4.70
C PRO A 30 29.48 -3.89 4.02
N SER A 31 28.96 -4.87 4.78
CA SER A 31 27.95 -5.78 4.26
C SER A 31 26.84 -4.94 3.65
N MET A 32 26.55 -5.15 2.37
CA MET A 32 25.44 -4.46 1.70
C MET A 32 24.23 -4.54 2.61
N SER A 33 23.67 -3.39 2.98
CA SER A 33 22.39 -3.32 3.67
C SER A 33 21.38 -4.07 2.81
N SER A 34 21.01 -5.28 3.22
CA SER A 34 19.87 -5.94 2.60
C SER A 34 18.63 -5.13 2.98
N GLY A 35 17.84 -4.76 1.98
CA GLY A 35 16.62 -3.99 2.16
C GLY A 35 15.54 -4.54 1.24
N VAL A 36 14.29 -4.44 1.69
CA VAL A 36 13.12 -4.81 0.90
C VAL A 36 12.35 -3.55 0.53
N PHE A 37 12.14 -3.33 -0.77
CA PHE A 37 11.22 -2.33 -1.28
C PHE A 37 9.95 -3.03 -1.79
N SER A 38 8.78 -2.58 -1.34
CA SER A 38 7.49 -3.05 -1.82
C SER A 38 6.65 -1.85 -2.25
N TYR A 39 5.97 -1.99 -3.39
CA TYR A 39 5.10 -0.97 -3.96
C TYR A 39 3.73 -1.58 -4.24
N SER A 40 2.68 -0.98 -3.67
CA SER A 40 1.30 -1.42 -3.84
C SER A 40 0.49 -0.29 -4.46
N ASN A 41 0.10 -0.47 -5.72
CA ASN A 41 -0.70 0.48 -6.49
C ASN A 41 -1.93 -0.24 -7.05
N PRO A 42 -3.03 0.47 -7.37
CA PRO A 42 -4.08 -0.12 -8.18
C PRO A 42 -3.48 -0.75 -9.45
N ARG A 43 -3.91 -1.98 -9.76
CA ARG A 43 -3.37 -2.74 -10.90
C ARG A 43 -3.70 -2.09 -12.24
N VAL A 44 -4.83 -1.41 -12.34
CA VAL A 44 -5.33 -0.75 -13.55
C VAL A 44 -5.77 0.66 -13.17
N ILE A 45 -5.35 1.63 -13.97
CA ILE A 45 -5.79 3.03 -13.87
C ILE A 45 -6.25 3.44 -15.26
N HIS A 46 -7.50 3.87 -15.38
CA HIS A 46 -8.04 4.49 -16.59
C HIS A 46 -8.09 6.00 -16.37
N TRP A 47 -7.36 6.77 -17.17
CA TRP A 47 -7.25 8.23 -17.01
C TRP A 47 -7.67 9.00 -18.25
N GLY A 48 -7.94 10.30 -18.05
CA GLY A 48 -8.37 11.21 -19.10
C GLY A 48 -9.89 11.37 -19.20
N ARG A 49 -10.32 12.37 -19.98
CA ARG A 49 -11.75 12.64 -20.20
C ARG A 49 -12.41 11.43 -20.86
N GLY A 50 -13.51 10.96 -20.26
CA GLY A 50 -14.26 9.81 -20.76
C GLY A 50 -13.79 8.45 -20.23
N SER A 51 -12.78 8.41 -19.35
CA SER A 51 -12.28 7.15 -18.78
C SER A 51 -13.35 6.34 -18.04
N VAL A 52 -14.37 6.99 -17.47
CA VAL A 52 -15.52 6.33 -16.82
C VAL A 52 -16.26 5.36 -17.75
N ALA A 53 -16.18 5.54 -19.08
CA ALA A 53 -16.75 4.61 -20.05
C ALA A 53 -16.13 3.20 -19.98
N GLN A 54 -14.94 3.07 -19.39
CA GLN A 54 -14.27 1.77 -19.20
C GLN A 54 -14.85 0.96 -18.03
N LEU A 55 -15.71 1.56 -17.20
CA LEU A 55 -16.26 0.90 -16.01
C LEU A 55 -16.96 -0.43 -16.36
N SER A 56 -17.78 -0.48 -17.42
CA SER A 56 -18.48 -1.72 -17.81
C SER A 56 -17.51 -2.83 -18.23
N ALA A 57 -16.46 -2.47 -18.98
CA ALA A 57 -15.44 -3.43 -19.41
C ALA A 57 -14.62 -3.96 -18.23
N GLU A 58 -14.29 -3.12 -17.26
CA GLU A 58 -13.59 -3.54 -16.05
C GLU A 58 -14.45 -4.41 -15.13
N LEU A 59 -15.75 -4.09 -14.98
CA LEU A 59 -16.68 -4.95 -14.25
C LEU A 59 -16.78 -6.33 -14.90
N GLN A 60 -16.88 -6.38 -16.23
CA GLN A 60 -16.87 -7.64 -16.99
C GLN A 60 -15.56 -8.41 -16.81
N ARG A 61 -14.41 -7.74 -16.91
CA ARG A 61 -13.08 -8.35 -16.72
C ARG A 61 -12.89 -8.91 -15.32
N LEU A 62 -13.58 -8.33 -14.32
CA LEU A 62 -13.55 -8.75 -12.92
C LEU A 62 -14.70 -9.71 -12.57
N GLU A 63 -15.52 -10.11 -13.54
CA GLU A 63 -16.66 -11.01 -13.37
C GLU A 63 -17.71 -10.50 -12.35
N VAL A 64 -17.82 -9.17 -12.21
CA VAL A 64 -18.79 -8.52 -11.34
C VAL A 64 -20.12 -8.36 -12.07
N LEU A 65 -21.18 -8.91 -11.50
CA LEU A 65 -22.54 -8.89 -12.05
C LEU A 65 -23.49 -8.01 -11.24
N ARG A 66 -23.27 -7.93 -9.92
CA ARG A 66 -24.12 -7.22 -8.96
C ARG A 66 -23.29 -6.21 -8.19
N VAL A 67 -23.35 -4.96 -8.67
CA VAL A 67 -22.58 -3.86 -8.11
C VAL A 67 -23.29 -3.24 -6.91
N ALA A 68 -22.61 -3.16 -5.77
CA ALA A 68 -22.92 -2.20 -4.72
C ALA A 68 -22.22 -0.86 -5.03
N LEU A 69 -22.99 0.21 -5.18
CA LEU A 69 -22.46 1.55 -5.41
C LEU A 69 -22.39 2.33 -4.10
N VAL A 70 -21.21 2.77 -3.71
CA VAL A 70 -20.99 3.66 -2.55
C VAL A 70 -20.76 5.07 -3.05
N THR A 71 -21.58 6.02 -2.58
CA THR A 71 -21.56 7.42 -3.04
C THR A 71 -21.92 8.39 -1.92
N THR A 72 -21.94 9.69 -2.21
CA THR A 72 -22.41 10.73 -1.28
C THR A 72 -23.69 11.38 -1.79
N ARG A 73 -24.45 12.02 -0.90
CA ARG A 73 -25.73 12.66 -1.22
C ARG A 73 -25.64 13.64 -2.41
N SER A 74 -24.53 14.38 -2.52
CA SER A 74 -24.30 15.40 -3.56
C SER A 74 -24.16 14.81 -4.97
N LEU A 75 -23.84 13.51 -5.08
CA LEU A 75 -23.60 12.83 -6.37
C LEU A 75 -24.77 11.97 -6.83
N LEU A 76 -25.87 11.92 -6.07
CA LEU A 76 -27.06 11.13 -6.46
C LEU A 76 -27.69 11.60 -7.77
N GLY A 77 -27.59 12.89 -8.10
CA GLY A 77 -28.06 13.42 -9.38
C GLY A 77 -27.18 13.05 -10.57
N GLU A 78 -26.03 12.42 -10.33
CA GLU A 78 -25.00 12.12 -11.33
C GLU A 78 -24.84 10.63 -11.60
N LEU A 79 -25.66 9.77 -10.98
CA LEU A 79 -25.53 8.31 -11.10
C LEU A 79 -25.79 7.82 -12.53
N ASP A 80 -26.69 8.49 -13.26
CA ASP A 80 -27.00 8.16 -14.66
C ASP A 80 -25.81 8.33 -15.61
N ARG A 81 -24.74 9.01 -15.17
CA ARG A 81 -23.48 9.14 -15.93
C ARG A 81 -22.61 7.89 -15.84
N LEU A 82 -22.89 6.98 -14.90
CA LEU A 82 -22.13 5.75 -14.75
C LEU A 82 -22.68 4.67 -15.69
N PRO A 83 -21.84 4.00 -16.50
CA PRO A 83 -22.28 2.92 -17.37
C PRO A 83 -22.44 1.60 -16.59
N ALA A 84 -23.03 1.67 -15.39
CA ALA A 84 -23.31 0.55 -14.52
C ALA A 84 -24.57 0.84 -13.71
N LYS A 85 -25.50 -0.12 -13.65
CA LYS A 85 -26.69 -0.04 -12.80
C LYS A 85 -26.43 -0.84 -11.53
N PRO A 86 -26.35 -0.19 -10.36
CA PRO A 86 -26.09 -0.91 -9.12
C PRO A 86 -27.34 -1.66 -8.64
N VAL A 87 -27.13 -2.78 -7.95
CA VAL A 87 -28.20 -3.49 -7.23
C VAL A 87 -28.57 -2.79 -5.92
N VAL A 88 -27.64 -2.03 -5.35
CA VAL A 88 -27.83 -1.20 -4.17
C VAL A 88 -26.99 0.08 -4.26
N THR A 89 -27.54 1.20 -3.77
CA THR A 89 -26.80 2.46 -3.63
C THR A 89 -26.69 2.83 -2.16
N ILE A 90 -25.46 2.78 -1.64
CA ILE A 90 -25.10 3.11 -0.26
C ILE A 90 -24.68 4.58 -0.22
N VAL A 91 -25.40 5.39 0.55
CA VAL A 91 -25.13 6.83 0.66
C VAL A 91 -24.39 7.13 1.96
N ILE A 92 -23.17 7.63 1.83
CA ILE A 92 -22.24 7.89 2.93
C ILE A 92 -22.08 9.40 3.14
N SER A 93 -22.15 9.83 4.39
CA SER A 93 -21.86 11.20 4.82
C SER A 93 -20.36 11.45 4.91
N GLN A 94 -19.97 12.73 5.08
CA GLN A 94 -18.58 13.11 5.35
C GLN A 94 -17.99 12.27 6.50
N HIS A 95 -16.72 11.90 6.37
CA HIS A 95 -15.96 11.08 7.32
C HIS A 95 -16.41 9.62 7.46
N ALA A 96 -17.32 9.13 6.62
CA ALA A 96 -17.71 7.73 6.55
C ALA A 96 -18.08 7.11 7.92
N PRO A 97 -19.18 7.56 8.56
CA PRO A 97 -19.62 7.01 9.84
C PRO A 97 -19.78 5.49 9.77
N MET A 98 -19.20 4.77 10.74
CA MET A 98 -19.24 3.30 10.77
C MET A 98 -20.66 2.74 10.74
N SER A 99 -21.63 3.38 11.39
CA SER A 99 -23.03 2.93 11.37
C SER A 99 -23.64 2.92 9.96
N GLN A 100 -23.25 3.86 9.08
CA GLN A 100 -23.69 3.89 7.69
C GLN A 100 -22.99 2.83 6.84
N ILE A 101 -21.71 2.55 7.14
CA ILE A 101 -20.97 1.46 6.51
C ILE A 101 -21.59 0.12 6.91
N ASP A 102 -21.87 -0.08 8.19
CA ASP A 102 -22.48 -1.31 8.72
C ASP A 102 -23.83 -1.56 8.03
N ALA A 103 -24.71 -0.56 7.98
CA ALA A 103 -25.97 -0.66 7.26
C ALA A 103 -25.78 -0.95 5.76
N GLY A 104 -24.82 -0.28 5.10
CA GLY A 104 -24.52 -0.52 3.70
C GLY A 104 -23.98 -1.93 3.42
N VAL A 105 -23.23 -2.53 4.34
CA VAL A 105 -22.78 -3.93 4.25
C VAL A 105 -23.98 -4.87 4.29
N GLU A 106 -24.92 -4.66 5.21
CA GLU A 106 -26.13 -5.50 5.30
C GLU A 106 -26.99 -5.39 4.03
N GLU A 107 -27.18 -4.18 3.50
CA GLU A 107 -27.93 -3.95 2.27
C GLU A 107 -27.25 -4.60 1.06
N ALA A 108 -25.93 -4.46 0.92
CA ALA A 108 -25.17 -5.06 -0.17
C ALA A 108 -25.12 -6.58 -0.09
N SER A 109 -24.96 -7.13 1.12
CA SER A 109 -25.02 -8.57 1.37
C SER A 109 -26.40 -9.12 1.00
N SER A 110 -27.47 -8.46 1.44
CA SER A 110 -28.85 -8.84 1.11
C SER A 110 -29.16 -8.76 -0.39
N ALA A 111 -28.58 -7.79 -1.09
CA ALA A 111 -28.68 -7.66 -2.54
C ALA A 111 -27.77 -8.66 -3.30
N GLY A 112 -26.93 -9.40 -2.59
CA GLY A 112 -25.95 -10.34 -3.15
C GLY A 112 -24.89 -9.64 -3.98
N ALA A 113 -24.43 -8.46 -3.58
CA ALA A 113 -23.39 -7.75 -4.32
C ALA A 113 -22.11 -8.60 -4.41
N ASP A 114 -21.53 -8.70 -5.61
CA ASP A 114 -20.30 -9.44 -5.91
C ASP A 114 -19.15 -8.51 -6.36
N GLY A 115 -19.38 -7.20 -6.31
CA GLY A 115 -18.36 -6.17 -6.47
C GLY A 115 -18.82 -4.81 -5.96
N VAL A 116 -17.85 -3.95 -5.66
CA VAL A 116 -18.09 -2.61 -5.09
C VAL A 116 -17.55 -1.54 -6.04
N VAL A 117 -18.36 -0.51 -6.29
CA VAL A 117 -17.94 0.71 -6.98
C VAL A 117 -18.06 1.87 -6.02
N SER A 118 -17.02 2.70 -5.90
CA SER A 118 -17.12 3.98 -5.19
C SER A 118 -17.16 5.13 -6.18
N PHE A 119 -18.13 6.04 -6.04
CA PHE A 119 -18.23 7.26 -6.81
C PHE A 119 -18.25 8.46 -5.88
N GLY A 120 -17.14 9.20 -5.81
CA GLY A 120 -16.98 10.23 -4.79
C GLY A 120 -15.54 10.61 -4.47
N GLY A 121 -15.36 11.39 -3.41
CA GLY A 121 -14.05 11.66 -2.81
C GLY A 121 -13.64 10.60 -1.79
N GLY A 122 -12.67 10.94 -0.94
CA GLY A 122 -12.07 10.05 0.05
C GLY A 122 -13.07 9.29 0.92
N SER A 123 -14.12 9.95 1.46
CA SER A 123 -15.11 9.28 2.31
C SER A 123 -15.87 8.15 1.61
N ALA A 124 -16.25 8.32 0.34
CA ALA A 124 -16.92 7.25 -0.42
C ALA A 124 -15.96 6.10 -0.75
N ILE A 125 -14.71 6.45 -1.09
CA ILE A 125 -13.65 5.48 -1.40
C ILE A 125 -13.31 4.64 -0.16
N ASP A 126 -13.13 5.27 0.99
CA ASP A 126 -12.74 4.59 2.23
C ASP A 126 -13.88 3.73 2.79
N ALA A 127 -15.12 4.22 2.72
CA ALA A 127 -16.30 3.40 3.04
C ALA A 127 -16.38 2.16 2.13
N ALA A 128 -16.18 2.33 0.82
CA ALA A 128 -16.21 1.22 -0.14
C ALA A 128 -15.13 0.17 0.12
N LYS A 129 -13.92 0.57 0.54
CA LYS A 129 -12.88 -0.39 0.96
C LYS A 129 -13.38 -1.26 2.12
N ILE A 130 -13.98 -0.66 3.14
CA ILE A 130 -14.49 -1.40 4.30
C ILE A 130 -15.63 -2.32 3.88
N VAL A 131 -16.57 -1.82 3.07
CA VAL A 131 -17.67 -2.64 2.52
C VAL A 131 -17.10 -3.84 1.75
N SER A 132 -16.12 -3.62 0.86
CA SER A 132 -15.52 -4.69 0.04
C SER A 132 -14.86 -5.80 0.88
N VAL A 133 -14.21 -5.44 1.98
CA VAL A 133 -13.56 -6.40 2.90
C VAL A 133 -14.60 -7.16 3.71
N ARG A 134 -15.68 -6.50 4.15
CA ARG A 134 -16.72 -7.12 4.97
C ARG A 134 -17.67 -8.02 4.19
N LEU A 135 -17.80 -7.78 2.89
CA LEU A 135 -18.51 -8.67 1.97
C LEU A 135 -17.61 -9.80 1.43
N ALA A 136 -16.34 -9.87 1.85
CA ALA A 136 -15.48 -10.99 1.47
C ALA A 136 -16.10 -12.32 1.90
N ASP A 137 -16.02 -13.30 1.01
CA ASP A 137 -16.40 -14.67 1.33
C ASP A 137 -15.40 -15.30 2.33
N GLY A 138 -15.67 -16.54 2.73
CA GLY A 138 -14.91 -17.27 3.74
C GLY A 138 -13.41 -17.48 3.47
N ASP A 139 -12.88 -17.05 2.32
CA ASP A 139 -11.45 -17.05 2.00
C ASP A 139 -10.73 -15.75 2.46
N GLY A 140 -11.48 -14.77 2.97
CA GLY A 140 -10.95 -13.51 3.49
C GLY A 140 -10.51 -12.52 2.42
N ARG A 141 -10.83 -12.75 1.15
CA ARG A 141 -10.45 -11.85 0.06
C ARG A 141 -11.56 -10.83 -0.21
N ALA A 142 -11.22 -9.55 -0.07
CA ALA A 142 -12.13 -8.46 -0.39
C ALA A 142 -12.72 -8.59 -1.81
N LEU A 143 -14.01 -8.28 -1.95
CA LEU A 143 -14.66 -8.18 -3.25
C LEU A 143 -13.92 -7.18 -4.15
N PRO A 144 -13.97 -7.33 -5.49
CA PRO A 144 -13.40 -6.35 -6.41
C PRO A 144 -13.93 -4.94 -6.14
N HIS A 145 -13.01 -3.98 -5.90
CA HIS A 145 -13.35 -2.57 -5.70
C HIS A 145 -12.82 -1.73 -6.86
N LEU A 146 -13.73 -1.01 -7.52
CA LEU A 146 -13.40 -0.01 -8.56
C LEU A 146 -13.71 1.39 -8.02
N ALA A 147 -12.71 2.26 -8.02
CA ALA A 147 -12.88 3.64 -7.57
C ALA A 147 -13.05 4.61 -8.76
N ILE A 148 -14.02 5.52 -8.62
CA ILE A 148 -14.27 6.65 -9.52
C ILE A 148 -14.11 7.93 -8.69
N PRO A 149 -12.88 8.43 -8.52
CA PRO A 149 -12.61 9.61 -7.72
C PRO A 149 -13.19 10.86 -8.38
N THR A 150 -13.86 11.71 -7.60
CA THR A 150 -14.42 12.99 -8.08
C THR A 150 -13.76 14.21 -7.45
N THR A 151 -12.80 14.01 -6.55
CA THR A 151 -12.04 15.07 -5.89
C THR A 151 -10.58 15.01 -6.29
N LEU A 152 -9.98 16.16 -6.57
CA LEU A 152 -8.53 16.30 -6.68
C LEU A 152 -7.98 16.65 -5.29
N SER A 153 -7.25 15.73 -4.65
CA SER A 153 -6.47 16.04 -3.44
C SER A 153 -5.06 16.43 -3.86
N VAL A 154 -4.59 17.59 -3.39
CA VAL A 154 -3.16 17.91 -3.44
C VAL A 154 -2.46 17.15 -2.30
N ALA A 155 -1.27 16.61 -2.59
CA ALA A 155 -0.33 16.13 -1.58
C ALA A 155 0.63 17.26 -1.20
#